data_AF-A0A2A4UTM1-F1
#
_entry.id   AF-A0A2A4UTM1-F1
#
_cell.length_a   1.000
_cell.length_b   1.000
_cell.length_c   1.000
_cell.angle_alpha   90.00
_cell.angle_beta   90.00
_cell.angle_gamma   90.00
#
_symmetry.space_group_name_H-M   'P 1'
#
loop_
_entity.id
_entity.type
_entity.pdbx_description
1 polymer ?
#
loop_
_entity_poly.entity_id
_entity_poly.type
_entity_poly.pdbx_seq_one_letter_code
_entity_poly.pdbx_strand_id
1 'polypeptide(L)'
;MKESEFPPAFERSSMSIPLSVQNYLDAQNINYGVEHNPQLMPITHIGNEDKLDLACVARLVLLKDELGKVQVIFPKNCLLDISAVNELLGRELRAINNDDLSAFGEDSQLEQTPAIPLLENFPLLADNQLFTTDEVFLESGIANTYVKLNQEQFRKTLGNADLAKFSEPIEPILKQLLATDDEQDLTNAVKNFTTLRIKSRLDETLEIPPLPDSADRIIKLRVDANATVEDLAKVVEMDPSLAAQVVSWASSPFYSAPGEIRSIEDAIVRVLGFDLVINLALGLALGKSLSLPKDGPQGITPYWDQAVLTAVTMDQLGKLIPPAARPTSGLTYLSGLLNNFGYLILAHIFPPHFSLISRYAEANSHTASNIIDRHVLGVSREQIGSWLMNMWNLPKEIVTALRWQHTPNYQGEYSQYANLLCVTNQLLSPHLSHYGPLDPLPNELFERLQLDQEEAKLVLEKILEKSDDLKAMSQELSKN
;
A
#
# COMPACT_ATOMS: atom_id res chain seq x y z
N MET A 1 7.38 -64.82 -15.54
CA MET A 1 6.28 -63.85 -15.42
C MET A 1 6.39 -63.18 -14.07
N LYS A 2 6.95 -61.97 -14.04
CA LYS A 2 6.78 -60.98 -12.99
C LYS A 2 6.46 -59.70 -13.76
N GLU A 3 5.18 -59.34 -13.78
CA GLU A 3 4.72 -58.09 -14.38
C GLU A 3 4.97 -56.95 -13.40
N SER A 4 5.39 -55.84 -13.99
CA SER A 4 5.71 -54.56 -13.38
C SER A 4 4.44 -53.80 -12.99
N GLU A 5 4.32 -53.41 -11.73
CA GLU A 5 3.35 -52.40 -11.29
C GLU A 5 3.98 -51.00 -11.44
N PHE A 6 3.40 -50.19 -12.33
CA PHE A 6 3.58 -48.74 -12.37
C PHE A 6 2.72 -48.08 -11.26
N PRO A 7 3.14 -46.94 -10.67
CA PRO A 7 2.30 -46.20 -9.73
C PRO A 7 1.12 -45.51 -10.46
N PRO A 8 0.00 -45.23 -9.76
CA PRO A 8 -1.25 -44.81 -10.37
C PRO A 8 -1.19 -43.38 -10.92
N ALA A 9 -1.91 -43.17 -12.02
CA ALA A 9 -2.16 -41.88 -12.64
C ALA A 9 -2.81 -40.91 -11.65
N PHE A 10 -2.35 -39.66 -11.66
CA PHE A 10 -2.92 -38.54 -10.91
C PHE A 10 -4.45 -38.51 -11.07
N GLU A 11 -5.17 -38.80 -9.99
CA GLU A 11 -6.62 -38.68 -9.94
C GLU A 11 -7.01 -37.22 -10.16
N ARG A 12 -7.73 -36.96 -11.26
CA ARG A 12 -8.45 -35.71 -11.54
C ARG A 12 -9.57 -35.55 -10.52
N SER A 13 -9.23 -35.10 -9.31
CA SER A 13 -10.22 -34.62 -8.34
C SER A 13 -10.71 -33.23 -8.76
N SER A 14 -12.02 -33.05 -8.75
CA SER A 14 -12.75 -31.90 -9.29
C SER A 14 -12.57 -30.62 -8.43
N MET A 15 -11.58 -29.78 -8.74
CA MET A 15 -11.60 -28.33 -8.47
C MET A 15 -10.82 -27.63 -9.61
N SER A 16 -11.51 -26.79 -10.38
CA SER A 16 -11.10 -26.37 -11.72
C SER A 16 -10.22 -25.12 -11.71
N ILE A 17 -9.12 -25.15 -12.45
CA ILE A 17 -8.46 -23.94 -12.98
C ILE A 17 -9.30 -23.34 -14.13
N PRO A 18 -9.09 -22.07 -14.50
CA PRO A 18 -9.81 -21.46 -15.62
C PRO A 18 -9.72 -22.28 -16.91
N LEU A 19 -10.82 -22.32 -17.66
CA LEU A 19 -10.88 -23.14 -18.87
C LEU A 19 -9.86 -22.71 -19.93
N SER A 20 -9.60 -21.40 -20.07
CA SER A 20 -8.52 -20.87 -20.94
C SER A 20 -7.16 -21.45 -20.59
N VAL A 21 -6.84 -21.48 -19.29
CA VAL A 21 -5.60 -22.04 -18.74
C VAL A 21 -5.51 -23.55 -18.99
N GLN A 22 -6.58 -24.28 -18.68
CA GLN A 22 -6.62 -25.72 -18.91
C GLN A 22 -6.42 -26.07 -20.39
N ASN A 23 -7.14 -25.39 -21.28
CA ASN A 23 -7.06 -25.60 -22.73
C ASN A 23 -5.64 -25.33 -23.25
N TYR A 24 -4.98 -24.28 -22.76
CA TYR A 24 -3.61 -23.96 -23.14
C TYR A 24 -2.62 -25.07 -22.74
N LEU A 25 -2.68 -25.52 -21.48
CA LEU A 25 -1.80 -26.56 -20.97
C LEU A 25 -2.02 -27.90 -21.69
N ASP A 26 -3.28 -28.27 -21.91
CA ASP A 26 -3.65 -29.51 -22.59
C ASP A 26 -3.23 -29.47 -24.07
N ALA A 27 -3.39 -28.34 -24.77
CA ALA A 27 -2.97 -28.18 -26.17
C ALA A 27 -1.46 -28.35 -26.37
N GLN A 28 -0.67 -27.93 -25.38
CA GLN A 28 0.79 -28.05 -25.38
C GLN A 28 1.29 -29.39 -24.79
N ASN A 29 0.38 -30.32 -24.43
CA ASN A 29 0.69 -31.60 -23.76
C ASN A 29 1.54 -31.41 -22.48
N ILE A 30 1.22 -30.37 -21.70
CA ILE A 30 1.94 -30.04 -20.47
C ILE A 30 1.31 -30.80 -19.31
N ASN A 31 2.13 -31.56 -18.57
CA ASN A 31 1.66 -32.22 -17.37
C ASN A 31 1.78 -31.29 -16.17
N TYR A 32 0.72 -31.16 -15.39
CA TYR A 32 0.64 -30.20 -14.29
C TYR A 32 -0.10 -30.76 -13.07
N GLY A 33 0.29 -30.27 -11.90
CA GLY A 33 -0.50 -30.37 -10.67
C GLY A 33 -1.30 -29.10 -10.44
N VAL A 34 -2.34 -29.18 -9.60
CA VAL A 34 -3.07 -28.00 -9.11
C VAL A 34 -2.98 -27.99 -7.60
N GLU A 35 -2.52 -26.87 -7.03
CA GLU A 35 -2.51 -26.63 -5.60
C GLU A 35 -3.44 -25.48 -5.25
N HIS A 36 -4.31 -25.72 -4.26
CA HIS A 36 -5.27 -24.73 -3.76
C HIS A 36 -4.90 -24.31 -2.35
N ASN A 37 -4.96 -23.01 -2.08
CA ASN A 37 -4.63 -22.39 -0.81
C ASN A 37 -3.31 -22.90 -0.19
N PRO A 38 -2.18 -22.95 -0.93
CA PRO A 38 -0.91 -23.31 -0.33
C PRO A 38 -0.56 -22.29 0.75
N GLN A 39 0.05 -22.77 1.84
CA GLN A 39 0.60 -21.87 2.85
C GLN A 39 1.86 -21.21 2.28
N LEU A 40 1.69 -20.03 1.69
CA LEU A 40 2.79 -19.24 1.15
C LEU A 40 3.64 -18.66 2.29
N MET A 41 4.95 -18.59 2.06
CA MET A 41 5.79 -17.76 2.91
C MET A 41 5.39 -16.30 2.75
N PRO A 42 5.24 -15.55 3.84
CA PRO A 42 5.01 -14.12 3.76
C PRO A 42 6.20 -13.42 3.06
N ILE A 43 5.96 -12.41 2.20
CA ILE A 43 6.98 -11.64 1.47
C ILE A 43 8.00 -11.01 2.44
N THR A 44 7.56 -10.68 3.65
CA THR A 44 8.33 -10.04 4.72
C THR A 44 9.00 -11.02 5.70
N HIS A 45 8.75 -12.33 5.58
CA HIS A 45 9.29 -13.32 6.51
C HIS A 45 10.58 -13.95 5.99
N ILE A 46 11.59 -14.04 6.87
CA ILE A 46 12.87 -14.69 6.59
C ILE A 46 12.88 -16.06 7.28
N GLY A 47 12.57 -17.12 6.53
CA GLY A 47 12.76 -18.54 6.89
C GLY A 47 11.69 -19.20 7.78
N ASN A 48 11.11 -20.32 7.32
CA ASN A 48 10.70 -21.51 8.11
C ASN A 48 10.30 -22.69 7.19
N GLU A 49 10.52 -23.94 7.63
CA GLU A 49 10.70 -25.14 6.78
C GLU A 49 9.43 -25.86 6.24
N ASP A 50 8.20 -25.34 6.42
CA ASP A 50 6.97 -26.05 5.98
C ASP A 50 6.04 -25.24 5.04
N LYS A 51 6.51 -24.10 4.50
CA LYS A 51 5.71 -23.20 3.65
C LYS A 51 6.28 -23.09 2.23
N LEU A 52 5.42 -22.79 1.26
CA LEU A 52 5.86 -22.60 -0.13
C LEU A 52 6.66 -21.30 -0.24
N ASP A 53 7.92 -21.42 -0.66
CA ASP A 53 8.78 -20.27 -0.93
C ASP A 53 8.24 -19.48 -2.13
N LEU A 54 8.05 -18.17 -1.96
CA LEU A 54 7.62 -17.26 -3.00
C LEU A 54 8.63 -17.12 -4.15
N ALA A 55 9.88 -17.56 -3.95
CA ALA A 55 10.86 -17.71 -5.02
C ALA A 55 10.41 -18.73 -6.10
N CYS A 56 9.64 -19.75 -5.70
CA CYS A 56 9.10 -20.77 -6.61
C CYS A 56 7.79 -20.33 -7.27
N VAL A 57 7.17 -19.24 -6.80
CA VAL A 57 5.88 -18.76 -7.34
C VAL A 57 6.15 -17.75 -8.45
N ALA A 58 5.69 -18.02 -9.66
CA ALA A 58 5.78 -17.08 -10.76
C ALA A 58 4.53 -16.20 -10.85
N ARG A 59 4.74 -14.94 -11.20
CA ARG A 59 3.69 -13.99 -11.58
C ARG A 59 3.96 -13.44 -12.97
N LEU A 60 2.90 -13.09 -13.68
CA LEU A 60 2.99 -12.46 -15.00
C LEU A 60 2.39 -11.06 -14.93
N VAL A 61 3.11 -10.10 -15.52
CA VAL A 61 2.66 -8.72 -15.67
C VAL A 61 2.62 -8.40 -17.16
N LEU A 62 1.50 -7.78 -17.58
CA LEU A 62 1.38 -7.26 -18.94
C LEU A 62 1.86 -5.82 -18.98
N LEU A 63 2.76 -5.54 -19.92
CA LEU A 63 3.23 -4.20 -20.20
C LEU A 63 2.81 -3.76 -21.60
N LYS A 64 2.67 -2.46 -21.84
CA LYS A 64 2.34 -1.87 -23.14
C LYS A 64 3.01 -0.52 -23.37
N ASP A 65 3.20 -0.19 -24.64
CA ASP A 65 3.49 1.15 -25.16
C ASP A 65 2.82 1.32 -26.55
N GLU A 66 3.28 2.28 -27.35
CA GLU A 66 2.78 2.54 -28.71
C GLU A 66 3.10 1.42 -29.72
N LEU A 67 4.15 0.63 -29.50
CA LEU A 67 4.60 -0.47 -30.36
C LEU A 67 3.83 -1.77 -30.10
N GLY A 68 3.14 -1.88 -28.95
CA GLY A 68 2.29 -3.03 -28.62
C GLY A 68 2.47 -3.52 -27.19
N LYS A 69 2.05 -4.76 -26.92
CA LYS A 69 2.10 -5.38 -25.58
C LYS A 69 3.27 -6.34 -25.44
N VAL A 70 3.71 -6.56 -24.20
CA VAL A 70 4.75 -7.51 -23.79
C VAL A 70 4.30 -8.23 -22.53
N GLN A 71 4.52 -9.53 -22.46
CA GLN A 71 4.30 -10.35 -21.28
C GLN A 71 5.62 -10.52 -20.53
N VAL A 72 5.62 -10.30 -19.22
CA VAL A 72 6.81 -10.44 -18.39
C VAL A 72 6.52 -11.37 -17.21
N ILE A 73 7.24 -12.48 -17.11
CA ILE A 73 7.09 -13.46 -16.03
C ILE A 73 8.32 -13.48 -15.12
N PHE A 74 8.11 -13.39 -13.81
CA PHE A 74 9.18 -13.30 -12.80
C PHE A 74 8.75 -13.88 -11.44
N PRO A 75 9.69 -14.15 -10.51
CA PRO A 75 9.36 -14.68 -9.19
C PRO A 75 8.55 -13.68 -8.34
N LYS A 76 7.59 -14.17 -7.57
CA LYS A 76 6.70 -13.36 -6.73
C LYS A 76 7.41 -12.71 -5.54
N ASN A 77 8.54 -13.26 -5.09
CA ASN A 77 9.40 -12.64 -4.07
C ASN A 77 10.33 -11.54 -4.63
N CYS A 78 10.22 -11.22 -5.91
CA CYS A 78 11.01 -10.18 -6.56
C CYS A 78 10.14 -8.98 -6.93
N LEU A 79 10.80 -7.84 -7.05
CA LEU A 79 10.27 -6.60 -7.59
C LEU A 79 10.71 -6.51 -9.06
N LEU A 80 9.76 -6.31 -9.96
CA LEU A 80 10.01 -6.07 -11.39
C LEU A 80 10.66 -4.70 -11.58
N ASP A 81 11.88 -4.71 -12.11
CA ASP A 81 12.58 -3.52 -12.56
C ASP A 81 12.11 -3.19 -13.98
N ILE A 82 11.07 -2.36 -14.07
CA ILE A 82 10.52 -1.92 -15.35
C ILE A 82 11.52 -1.10 -16.17
N SER A 83 12.49 -0.45 -15.52
CA SER A 83 13.56 0.28 -16.20
C SER A 83 14.51 -0.67 -16.91
N ALA A 84 14.90 -1.78 -16.27
CA ALA A 84 15.71 -2.83 -16.87
C ALA A 84 15.01 -3.50 -18.04
N VAL A 85 13.69 -3.76 -17.95
CA VAL A 85 12.91 -4.28 -19.08
C VAL A 85 12.90 -3.29 -20.25
N ASN A 86 12.70 -2.01 -19.97
CA ASN A 86 12.68 -0.95 -20.98
C ASN A 86 14.05 -0.78 -21.65
N GLU A 87 15.14 -0.84 -20.89
CA GLU A 87 16.51 -0.80 -21.43
C GLU A 87 16.80 -2.02 -22.31
N LEU A 88 16.45 -3.23 -21.85
CA LEU A 88 16.65 -4.48 -22.58
C LEU A 88 15.93 -4.48 -23.93
N LEU A 89 14.71 -3.94 -23.98
CA LEU A 89 13.88 -3.92 -25.18
C LEU A 89 14.04 -2.65 -26.02
N GLY A 90 14.69 -1.61 -25.49
CA GLY A 90 14.74 -0.28 -26.11
C GLY A 90 13.35 0.35 -26.26
N ARG A 91 12.49 0.21 -25.24
CA ARG A 91 11.07 0.59 -25.25
C ARG A 91 10.69 1.45 -24.05
N GLU A 92 9.49 2.02 -24.05
CA GLU A 92 8.92 2.81 -22.95
C GLU A 92 7.62 2.18 -22.44
N LEU A 93 7.72 0.91 -22.05
CA LEU A 93 6.62 0.11 -21.55
C LEU A 93 6.10 0.61 -20.19
N ARG A 94 4.78 0.49 -20.02
CA ARG A 94 4.06 0.73 -18.77
C ARG A 94 3.16 -0.46 -18.46
N ALA A 95 2.92 -0.74 -17.18
CA ALA A 95 2.03 -1.82 -16.80
C ALA A 95 0.57 -1.52 -17.21
N ILE A 96 -0.13 -2.58 -17.61
CA ILE A 96 -1.58 -2.57 -17.76
C ILE A 96 -2.17 -2.81 -16.37
N ASN A 97 -3.22 -2.07 -16.00
CA ASN A 97 -3.88 -2.27 -14.71
C ASN A 97 -4.38 -3.72 -14.59
N ASN A 98 -4.16 -4.37 -13.44
CA ASN A 98 -4.53 -5.78 -13.24
C ASN A 98 -6.04 -6.03 -13.32
N ASP A 99 -6.86 -5.00 -13.09
CA ASP A 99 -8.32 -5.06 -13.27
C ASP A 99 -8.73 -5.14 -14.75
N ASP A 100 -7.81 -4.81 -15.68
CA ASP A 100 -8.05 -4.85 -17.12
C ASP A 100 -7.78 -6.26 -17.69
N LEU A 101 -8.57 -7.23 -17.21
CA LEU A 101 -8.58 -8.61 -17.71
C LEU A 101 -9.06 -8.72 -19.16
N SER A 102 -9.53 -7.63 -19.77
CA SER A 102 -9.97 -7.58 -21.17
C SER A 102 -8.88 -8.07 -22.14
N ALA A 103 -7.61 -7.96 -21.74
CA ALA A 103 -6.49 -8.48 -22.51
C ALA A 103 -6.53 -10.00 -22.73
N PHE A 104 -7.20 -10.75 -21.85
CA PHE A 104 -7.32 -12.22 -21.88
C PHE A 104 -8.66 -12.72 -22.46
N GLY A 105 -9.50 -11.82 -22.96
CA GLY A 105 -10.80 -12.15 -23.56
C GLY A 105 -11.95 -12.25 -22.54
N GLU A 106 -13.07 -12.86 -22.94
CA GLU A 106 -14.29 -13.02 -22.11
C GLU A 106 -14.25 -14.27 -21.21
N ASP A 107 -13.08 -14.67 -20.71
CA ASP A 107 -13.03 -15.77 -19.72
C ASP A 107 -13.49 -15.23 -18.36
N SER A 108 -14.77 -15.44 -18.06
CA SER A 108 -15.41 -14.98 -16.82
C SER A 108 -14.92 -15.68 -15.55
N GLN A 109 -14.05 -16.69 -15.67
CA GLN A 109 -13.46 -17.39 -14.52
C GLN A 109 -12.15 -16.77 -14.04
N LEU A 110 -11.58 -15.82 -14.79
CA LEU A 110 -10.38 -15.11 -14.36
C LEU A 110 -10.75 -14.02 -13.34
N GLU A 111 -10.18 -14.13 -12.15
CA GLU A 111 -10.23 -13.12 -11.09
C GLU A 111 -8.99 -12.21 -11.13
N GLN A 112 -7.87 -12.73 -11.67
CA GLN A 112 -6.60 -12.01 -11.82
C GLN A 112 -5.83 -12.48 -13.06
N THR A 113 -4.75 -11.77 -13.40
CA THR A 113 -3.86 -12.17 -14.50
C THR A 113 -3.20 -13.52 -14.18
N PRO A 114 -3.37 -14.57 -15.02
CA PRO A 114 -2.70 -15.84 -14.82
C PRO A 114 -1.21 -15.72 -15.15
N ALA A 115 -0.36 -16.43 -14.43
CA ALA A 115 1.08 -16.53 -14.72
C ALA A 115 1.39 -17.50 -15.86
N ILE A 116 0.44 -17.65 -16.78
CA ILE A 116 0.50 -18.54 -17.94
C ILE A 116 0.41 -17.64 -19.17
N PRO A 117 1.32 -17.79 -20.15
CA PRO A 117 1.40 -16.89 -21.30
C PRO A 117 0.33 -17.22 -22.34
N LEU A 118 -0.94 -16.98 -21.98
CA LEU A 118 -2.11 -17.24 -22.83
C LEU A 118 -2.12 -16.38 -24.11
N LEU A 119 -1.37 -15.28 -24.13
CA LEU A 119 -1.35 -14.33 -25.24
C LEU A 119 -0.19 -14.62 -26.20
N GLU A 120 -0.29 -15.73 -26.95
CA GLU A 120 0.78 -16.23 -27.84
C GLU A 120 1.28 -15.21 -28.88
N ASN A 121 0.49 -14.18 -29.19
CA ASN A 121 0.84 -13.15 -30.16
C ASN A 121 1.74 -12.03 -29.61
N PHE A 122 2.00 -11.99 -28.29
CA PHE A 122 2.83 -10.96 -27.68
C PHE A 122 4.18 -11.53 -27.22
N PRO A 123 5.28 -10.78 -27.39
CA PRO A 123 6.59 -11.17 -26.87
C PRO A 123 6.52 -11.51 -25.39
N LEU A 124 7.23 -12.55 -24.99
CA LEU A 124 7.31 -13.04 -23.62
C LEU A 124 8.77 -12.95 -23.13
N LEU A 125 8.96 -12.26 -22.03
CA LEU A 125 10.22 -12.23 -21.29
C LEU A 125 10.07 -13.03 -20.01
N ALA A 126 11.05 -13.87 -19.69
CA ALA A 126 11.08 -14.65 -18.45
C ALA A 126 12.36 -14.37 -17.66
N ASP A 127 12.20 -14.13 -16.36
CA ASP A 127 13.33 -13.85 -15.48
C ASP A 127 14.13 -15.12 -15.21
N ASN A 128 15.46 -15.02 -15.32
CA ASN A 128 16.38 -16.14 -15.08
C ASN A 128 16.25 -16.76 -13.68
N GLN A 129 15.77 -16.02 -12.69
CA GLN A 129 15.59 -16.52 -11.32
C GLN A 129 14.50 -17.61 -11.21
N LEU A 130 13.56 -17.71 -12.16
CA LEU A 130 12.56 -18.79 -12.16
C LEU A 130 13.15 -20.18 -12.47
N PHE A 131 14.41 -20.26 -12.91
CA PHE A 131 15.09 -21.50 -13.24
C PHE A 131 16.05 -21.98 -12.14
N THR A 132 16.08 -21.32 -10.98
CA THR A 132 16.93 -21.72 -9.85
C THR A 132 16.28 -22.75 -8.93
N THR A 133 14.99 -23.03 -9.09
CA THR A 133 14.20 -23.96 -8.29
C THR A 133 13.84 -25.21 -9.10
N ASP A 134 13.59 -26.35 -8.45
CA ASP A 134 13.22 -27.60 -9.17
C ASP A 134 11.76 -27.59 -9.68
N GLU A 135 10.89 -26.85 -8.99
CA GLU A 135 9.48 -26.70 -9.27
C GLU A 135 9.10 -25.22 -9.33
N VAL A 136 8.08 -24.91 -10.15
CA VAL A 136 7.53 -23.57 -10.33
C VAL A 136 6.01 -23.63 -10.19
N PHE A 137 5.45 -22.65 -9.49
CA PHE A 137 4.03 -22.51 -9.21
C PHE A 137 3.51 -21.28 -9.94
N LEU A 138 2.66 -21.48 -10.94
CA LEU A 138 2.08 -20.40 -11.72
C LEU A 138 0.73 -20.01 -11.14
N GLU A 139 0.49 -18.72 -10.92
CA GLU A 139 -0.86 -18.23 -10.58
C GLU A 139 -1.85 -18.64 -11.68
N SER A 140 -2.92 -19.34 -11.31
CA SER A 140 -3.87 -19.89 -12.30
C SER A 140 -4.83 -18.84 -12.87
N GLY A 141 -4.90 -17.64 -12.27
CA GLY A 141 -5.91 -16.63 -12.56
C GLY A 141 -7.12 -16.66 -11.61
N ILE A 142 -7.21 -17.66 -10.73
CA ILE A 142 -8.15 -17.69 -9.60
C ILE A 142 -7.37 -17.44 -8.31
N ALA A 143 -7.94 -16.67 -7.38
CA ALA A 143 -7.29 -16.37 -6.11
C ALA A 143 -6.86 -17.66 -5.38
N ASN A 144 -5.64 -17.65 -4.85
CA ASN A 144 -5.03 -18.75 -4.09
C ASN A 144 -5.00 -20.12 -4.80
N THR A 145 -5.07 -20.15 -6.13
CA THR A 145 -4.95 -21.39 -6.91
C THR A 145 -3.73 -21.34 -7.83
N TYR A 146 -2.93 -22.40 -7.81
CA TYR A 146 -1.65 -22.46 -8.49
C TYR A 146 -1.53 -23.70 -9.37
N VAL A 147 -0.94 -23.52 -10.55
CA VAL A 147 -0.54 -24.61 -11.43
C VAL A 147 0.91 -24.97 -11.12
N LYS A 148 1.12 -26.18 -10.62
CA LYS A 148 2.43 -26.71 -10.25
C LYS A 148 3.08 -27.40 -11.44
N LEU A 149 4.29 -26.97 -11.80
CA LEU A 149 5.08 -27.51 -12.89
C LEU A 149 6.49 -27.85 -12.43
N ASN A 150 7.09 -28.89 -13.02
CA ASN A 150 8.54 -29.06 -12.94
C ASN A 150 9.24 -28.19 -14.01
N GLN A 151 10.56 -28.05 -13.93
CA GLN A 151 11.33 -27.23 -14.87
C GLN A 151 11.19 -27.62 -16.34
N GLU A 152 11.00 -28.91 -16.67
CA GLU A 152 10.82 -29.34 -18.06
C GLU A 152 9.47 -28.83 -18.61
N GLN A 153 8.41 -28.99 -17.83
CA GLN A 153 7.05 -28.57 -18.19
C GLN A 153 6.93 -27.04 -18.21
N PHE A 154 7.59 -26.34 -17.28
CA PHE A 154 7.66 -24.89 -17.27
C PHE A 154 8.40 -24.35 -18.51
N ARG A 155 9.51 -24.95 -18.94
CA ARG A 155 10.16 -24.54 -20.22
C ARG A 155 9.24 -24.69 -21.43
N LYS A 156 8.36 -25.70 -21.44
CA LYS A 156 7.37 -25.87 -22.51
C LYS A 156 6.34 -24.75 -22.52
N THR A 157 5.90 -24.24 -21.36
CA THR A 157 4.96 -23.10 -21.32
C THR A 157 5.58 -21.82 -21.86
N LEU A 158 6.89 -21.64 -21.72
CA LEU A 158 7.58 -20.42 -22.17
C LEU A 158 7.85 -20.38 -23.68
N GLY A 159 7.84 -21.52 -24.37
CA GLY A 159 8.08 -21.58 -25.81
C GLY A 159 9.39 -20.90 -26.23
N ASN A 160 9.29 -19.80 -26.98
CA ASN A 160 10.42 -19.00 -27.46
C ASN A 160 10.66 -17.72 -26.63
N ALA A 161 10.35 -17.74 -25.33
CA ALA A 161 10.56 -16.59 -24.45
C ALA A 161 12.02 -16.12 -24.43
N ASP A 162 12.23 -14.81 -24.39
CA ASP A 162 13.54 -14.22 -24.15
C ASP A 162 13.87 -14.28 -22.66
N LEU A 163 15.03 -14.86 -22.34
CA LEU A 163 15.49 -15.03 -20.96
C LEU A 163 16.45 -13.92 -20.58
N ALA A 164 16.16 -13.22 -19.48
CA ALA A 164 16.99 -12.13 -18.98
C ALA A 164 16.85 -11.96 -17.46
N LYS A 165 17.70 -11.14 -16.83
CA LYS A 165 17.50 -10.70 -15.44
C LYS A 165 16.93 -9.28 -15.46
N PHE A 166 15.74 -9.09 -14.91
CA PHE A 166 15.06 -7.80 -14.87
C PHE A 166 14.21 -7.63 -13.60
N SER A 167 14.44 -8.46 -12.59
CA SER A 167 13.79 -8.35 -11.28
C SER A 167 14.82 -8.43 -10.16
N GLU A 168 14.51 -7.76 -9.05
CA GLU A 168 15.37 -7.70 -7.87
C GLU A 168 14.67 -8.33 -6.65
N PRO A 169 15.35 -9.20 -5.88
CA PRO A 169 14.77 -9.78 -4.67
C PRO A 169 14.31 -8.72 -3.67
N ILE A 170 13.15 -8.93 -3.04
CA ILE A 170 12.57 -8.00 -2.07
C ILE A 170 13.27 -8.06 -0.69
N GLU A 171 13.78 -9.23 -0.30
CA GLU A 171 14.35 -9.46 1.04
C GLU A 171 15.47 -8.47 1.43
N PRO A 172 16.47 -8.16 0.57
CA PRO A 172 17.49 -7.17 0.90
C PRO A 172 16.92 -5.77 1.14
N ILE A 173 15.88 -5.39 0.39
CA ILE A 173 15.22 -4.07 0.51
C ILE A 173 14.49 -3.97 1.86
N LEU A 174 13.79 -5.03 2.26
CA LEU A 174 13.12 -5.11 3.56
C LEU A 174 14.09 -4.97 4.73
N LYS A 175 15.24 -5.65 4.68
CA LYS A 175 16.27 -5.53 5.73
C LYS A 175 16.76 -4.09 5.89
N GLN A 176 16.86 -3.34 4.79
CA GLN A 176 17.25 -1.93 4.82
C GLN A 176 16.15 -1.03 5.39
N LEU A 177 14.88 -1.28 5.08
CA LEU A 177 13.74 -0.52 5.62
C LEU A 177 13.65 -0.60 7.16
N LEU A 178 14.10 -1.73 7.73
CA LEU A 178 14.16 -1.96 9.17
C LEU A 178 15.40 -1.35 9.84
N ALA A 179 16.38 -0.88 9.07
CA ALA A 179 17.54 -0.20 9.62
C ALA A 179 17.15 1.20 10.15
N THR A 180 17.93 1.73 11.09
CA THR A 180 17.59 2.94 11.86
C THR A 180 18.31 4.21 11.42
N ASP A 181 19.00 4.20 10.28
CA ASP A 181 19.81 5.34 9.82
C ASP A 181 19.04 6.25 8.83
N ASP A 182 17.86 6.71 9.25
CA ASP A 182 16.95 7.47 8.39
C ASP A 182 17.59 8.78 7.90
N GLU A 183 18.34 9.49 8.74
CA GLU A 183 18.97 10.77 8.36
C GLU A 183 20.02 10.60 7.25
N GLN A 184 20.82 9.54 7.34
CA GLN A 184 21.81 9.23 6.31
C GLN A 184 21.15 8.77 5.02
N ASP A 185 20.11 7.93 5.10
CA ASP A 185 19.34 7.48 3.94
C ASP A 185 18.69 8.66 3.20
N LEU A 186 18.03 9.56 3.93
CA LEU A 186 17.46 10.78 3.35
C LEU A 186 18.56 11.65 2.72
N THR A 187 19.66 11.89 3.42
CA THR A 187 20.77 12.71 2.90
C THR A 187 21.35 12.12 1.61
N ASN A 188 21.50 10.79 1.55
CA ASN A 188 21.98 10.08 0.37
C ASN A 188 20.98 10.19 -0.79
N ALA A 189 19.69 9.99 -0.53
CA ALA A 189 18.65 10.12 -1.55
C ALA A 189 18.64 11.52 -2.17
N VAL A 190 18.70 12.55 -1.33
CA VAL A 190 18.74 13.96 -1.79
C VAL A 190 20.00 14.23 -2.61
N LYS A 191 21.15 13.77 -2.15
CA LYS A 191 22.43 13.92 -2.87
C LYS A 191 22.43 13.27 -4.25
N ASN A 192 21.81 12.08 -4.35
CA ASN A 192 21.87 11.26 -5.55
C ASN A 192 20.80 11.63 -6.58
N PHE A 193 19.62 12.07 -6.12
CA PHE A 193 18.44 12.22 -6.96
C PHE A 193 17.93 13.66 -7.09
N THR A 194 18.61 14.63 -6.46
CA THR A 194 18.29 16.05 -6.62
C THR A 194 19.52 16.89 -6.93
N THR A 195 19.31 18.09 -7.47
CA THR A 195 20.35 19.11 -7.63
C THR A 195 20.46 20.02 -6.41
N LEU A 196 19.74 19.70 -5.33
CA LEU A 196 19.67 20.52 -4.13
C LEU A 196 21.03 20.56 -3.45
N ARG A 197 21.46 21.77 -3.09
CA ARG A 197 22.70 21.96 -2.34
C ARG A 197 22.48 21.47 -0.91
N ILE A 198 23.19 20.40 -0.53
CA ILE A 198 23.21 19.93 0.86
C ILE A 198 23.74 21.05 1.76
N LYS A 199 22.86 21.54 2.64
CA LYS A 199 23.14 22.53 3.67
C LYS A 199 23.43 21.83 5.00
N SER A 200 23.72 22.62 6.03
CA SER A 200 23.98 22.11 7.38
C SER A 200 22.80 21.38 8.01
N ARG A 201 21.57 21.68 7.56
CA ARG A 201 20.36 20.99 7.98
C ARG A 201 19.59 20.46 6.77
N LEU A 202 18.98 19.30 6.94
CA LEU A 202 18.26 18.61 5.86
C LEU A 202 16.99 19.35 5.44
N ASP A 203 16.35 20.08 6.34
CA ASP A 203 15.17 20.91 6.06
C ASP A 203 15.47 22.10 5.14
N GLU A 204 16.61 22.74 5.36
CA GLU A 204 17.07 23.80 4.46
C GLU A 204 17.50 23.27 3.09
N THR A 205 17.90 21.99 3.03
CA THR A 205 18.31 21.31 1.80
C THR A 205 17.10 20.96 0.95
N LEU A 206 16.04 20.45 1.57
CA LEU A 206 14.87 19.90 0.89
C LEU A 206 13.88 20.95 0.36
N GLU A 207 14.16 22.24 0.55
CA GLU A 207 13.30 23.37 0.16
C GLU A 207 11.82 23.18 0.54
N ILE A 208 11.59 22.48 1.66
CA ILE A 208 10.25 22.12 2.11
C ILE A 208 9.48 23.40 2.46
N PRO A 209 8.22 23.52 2.07
CA PRO A 209 7.39 24.65 2.46
C PRO A 209 7.41 24.81 3.99
N PRO A 210 7.60 26.04 4.49
CA PRO A 210 7.56 26.28 5.93
C PRO A 210 6.20 25.87 6.50
N LEU A 211 6.19 25.42 7.75
CA LEU A 211 4.94 25.09 8.46
C LEU A 211 4.03 26.33 8.45
N PRO A 212 2.79 26.24 7.94
CA PRO A 212 1.87 27.37 7.94
C PRO A 212 1.58 27.85 9.36
N ASP A 213 1.45 29.17 9.57
CA ASP A 213 1.14 29.75 10.87
C ASP A 213 -0.16 29.18 11.49
N SER A 214 -1.14 28.84 10.66
CA SER A 214 -2.37 28.16 11.10
C SER A 214 -2.07 26.77 11.65
N ALA A 215 -1.23 25.98 10.98
CA ALA A 215 -0.83 24.65 11.44
C ALA A 215 -0.04 24.73 12.76
N ASP A 216 0.90 25.66 12.90
CA ASP A 216 1.66 25.87 14.14
C ASP A 216 0.75 26.20 15.33
N ARG A 217 -0.26 27.06 15.13
CA ARG A 217 -1.26 27.37 16.18
C ARG A 217 -2.09 26.15 16.54
N ILE A 218 -2.53 25.37 15.55
CA ILE A 218 -3.31 24.15 15.77
C ILE A 218 -2.49 23.10 16.53
N ILE A 219 -1.21 22.93 16.17
CA ILE A 219 -0.29 22.02 16.87
C ILE A 219 -0.11 22.46 18.34
N LYS A 220 0.10 23.76 18.58
CA LYS A 220 0.21 24.32 19.95
C LYS A 220 -1.06 24.09 20.77
N LEU A 221 -2.23 24.33 20.19
CA LEU A 221 -3.51 24.03 20.85
C LEU A 221 -3.65 22.55 21.16
N ARG A 222 -3.16 21.67 20.28
CA ARG A 222 -3.29 20.23 20.46
C ARG A 222 -2.49 19.69 21.64
N VAL A 223 -1.31 20.25 21.87
CA VAL A 223 -0.44 19.83 22.98
C VAL A 223 -0.77 20.55 24.30
N ASP A 224 -1.63 21.56 24.29
CA ASP A 224 -2.07 22.28 25.48
C ASP A 224 -3.24 21.56 26.17
N ALA A 225 -2.98 21.04 27.37
CA ALA A 225 -3.98 20.37 28.20
C ALA A 225 -5.13 21.29 28.67
N ASN A 226 -4.98 22.62 28.54
CA ASN A 226 -5.99 23.61 28.91
C ASN A 226 -6.72 24.21 27.72
N ALA A 227 -6.45 23.75 26.49
CA ALA A 227 -7.11 24.27 25.30
C ALA A 227 -8.63 24.10 25.38
N THR A 228 -9.36 25.17 25.09
CA THR A 228 -10.83 25.17 25.12
C THR A 228 -11.43 25.13 23.71
N VAL A 229 -12.70 24.75 23.61
CA VAL A 229 -13.44 24.79 22.34
C VAL A 229 -13.47 26.20 21.75
N GLU A 230 -13.52 27.24 22.59
CA GLU A 230 -13.45 28.64 22.15
C GLU A 230 -12.11 28.95 21.49
N ASP A 231 -11.00 28.43 22.01
CA ASP A 231 -9.67 28.62 21.43
C ASP A 231 -9.57 27.97 20.05
N LEU A 232 -10.11 26.75 19.91
CA LEU A 232 -10.15 26.05 18.62
C LEU A 232 -11.06 26.77 17.62
N ALA A 233 -12.25 27.20 18.05
CA ALA A 233 -13.18 27.94 17.21
C ALA A 233 -12.53 29.22 16.67
N LYS A 234 -11.83 30.00 17.52
CA LYS A 234 -11.07 31.19 17.09
C LYS A 234 -10.04 30.87 16.01
N VAL A 235 -9.29 29.78 16.15
CA VAL A 235 -8.29 29.39 15.15
C VAL A 235 -8.95 28.97 13.83
N VAL A 236 -10.07 28.24 13.89
CA VAL A 236 -10.85 27.86 12.71
C VAL A 236 -11.46 29.08 12.02
N GLU A 237 -12.01 30.04 12.77
CA GLU A 237 -12.62 31.27 12.26
C GLU A 237 -11.62 32.19 11.55
N MET A 238 -10.33 32.10 11.89
CA MET A 238 -9.27 32.85 11.23
C MET A 238 -9.00 32.39 9.78
N ASP A 239 -9.44 31.19 9.41
CA ASP A 239 -9.32 30.65 8.05
C ASP A 239 -10.72 30.37 7.47
N PRO A 240 -11.27 31.28 6.63
CA PRO A 240 -12.62 31.12 6.07
C PRO A 240 -12.85 29.82 5.31
N SER A 241 -11.80 29.25 4.70
CA SER A 241 -11.90 27.96 4.01
C SER A 241 -12.05 26.82 5.01
N LEU A 242 -11.27 26.85 6.09
CA LEU A 242 -11.38 25.86 7.17
C LEU A 242 -12.74 25.96 7.90
N ALA A 243 -13.20 27.19 8.18
CA ALA A 243 -14.50 27.44 8.77
C ALA A 243 -15.67 26.87 7.95
N ALA A 244 -15.65 27.10 6.63
CA ALA A 244 -16.66 26.57 5.73
C ALA A 244 -16.68 25.02 5.72
N GLN A 245 -15.49 24.40 5.74
CA GLN A 245 -15.35 22.94 5.78
C GLN A 245 -15.86 22.33 7.09
N VAL A 246 -15.53 22.93 8.24
CA VAL A 246 -16.03 22.46 9.55
C VAL A 246 -17.56 22.49 9.60
N VAL A 247 -18.19 23.55 9.08
CA VAL A 247 -19.64 23.63 8.99
C VAL A 247 -20.20 22.58 8.02
N SER A 248 -19.56 22.40 6.87
CA SER A 248 -19.98 21.42 5.86
C SER A 248 -19.95 19.99 6.40
N TRP A 249 -18.84 19.57 7.04
CA TRP A 249 -18.71 18.26 7.66
C TRP A 249 -19.74 18.01 8.74
N ALA A 250 -19.93 18.98 9.63
CA ALA A 250 -20.94 18.86 10.68
C ALA A 250 -22.36 18.74 10.09
N SER A 251 -22.62 19.35 8.92
CA SER A 251 -23.90 19.21 8.22
C SER A 251 -24.04 17.93 7.37
N SER A 252 -22.97 17.13 7.26
CA SER A 252 -22.97 15.94 6.39
C SER A 252 -23.85 14.80 6.95
N PRO A 253 -24.43 13.95 6.06
CA PRO A 253 -25.25 12.82 6.46
C PRO A 253 -24.54 11.86 7.44
N PHE A 254 -23.21 11.73 7.30
CA PHE A 254 -22.37 10.87 8.14
C PHE A 254 -22.55 11.15 9.64
N TYR A 255 -22.61 12.43 10.03
CA TYR A 255 -22.70 12.84 11.43
C TYR A 255 -24.13 13.04 11.92
N SER A 256 -25.13 13.00 11.02
CA SER A 256 -26.56 13.02 11.37
C SER A 256 -26.92 14.14 12.37
N ALA A 257 -26.46 15.36 12.12
CA ALA A 257 -26.59 16.48 13.05
C ALA A 257 -28.06 16.80 13.40
N PRO A 258 -28.42 16.96 14.69
CA PRO A 258 -29.79 17.25 15.09
C PRO A 258 -30.15 18.74 14.84
N GLY A 259 -30.64 19.07 13.65
CA GLY A 259 -31.07 20.43 13.27
C GLY A 259 -29.95 21.32 12.73
N GLU A 260 -30.28 22.54 12.30
CA GLU A 260 -29.35 23.48 11.64
C GLU A 260 -28.18 23.91 12.55
N ILE A 261 -26.99 24.02 11.96
CA ILE A 261 -25.77 24.46 12.64
C ILE A 261 -25.71 25.99 12.65
N ARG A 262 -25.49 26.57 13.84
CA ARG A 262 -25.59 28.04 14.03
C ARG A 262 -24.24 28.75 14.14
N SER A 263 -23.20 28.04 14.53
CA SER A 263 -21.83 28.56 14.66
C SER A 263 -20.80 27.43 14.58
N ILE A 264 -19.52 27.79 14.50
CA ILE A 264 -18.41 26.83 14.51
C ILE A 264 -18.32 26.16 15.89
N GLU A 265 -18.50 26.92 16.97
CA GLU A 265 -18.60 26.36 18.32
C GLU A 265 -19.74 25.34 18.43
N ASP A 266 -20.91 25.62 17.85
CA ASP A 266 -22.05 24.69 17.82
C ASP A 266 -21.70 23.42 17.03
N ALA A 267 -21.02 23.54 15.89
CA ALA A 267 -20.52 22.39 15.13
C ALA A 267 -19.53 21.53 15.94
N ILE A 268 -18.60 22.16 16.67
CA ILE A 268 -17.61 21.46 17.50
C ILE A 268 -18.27 20.78 18.69
N VAL A 269 -19.12 21.48 19.46
CA VAL A 269 -19.68 20.94 20.72
C VAL A 269 -20.74 19.88 20.45
N ARG A 270 -21.63 20.12 19.48
CA ARG A 270 -22.85 19.31 19.32
C ARG A 270 -22.69 18.15 18.35
N VAL A 271 -21.75 18.23 17.40
CA VAL A 271 -21.69 17.30 16.27
C VAL A 271 -20.33 16.61 16.16
N LEU A 272 -19.26 17.37 15.96
CA LEU A 272 -17.96 16.81 15.55
C LEU A 272 -17.06 16.44 16.73
N GLY A 273 -17.06 17.25 17.79
CA GLY A 273 -16.12 17.16 18.91
C GLY A 273 -14.81 17.90 18.65
N PHE A 274 -14.14 18.30 19.74
CA PHE A 274 -12.88 19.04 19.72
C PHE A 274 -11.77 18.30 18.98
N ASP A 275 -11.55 17.02 19.32
CA ASP A 275 -10.47 16.21 18.75
C ASP A 275 -10.59 16.01 17.23
N LEU A 276 -11.81 15.82 16.72
CA LEU A 276 -12.01 15.64 15.29
C LEU A 276 -11.75 16.94 14.52
N VAL A 277 -12.27 18.06 15.02
CA VAL A 277 -12.08 19.35 14.35
C VAL A 277 -10.62 19.79 14.36
N ILE A 278 -9.91 19.62 15.48
CA ILE A 278 -8.48 19.96 15.54
C ILE A 278 -7.64 19.07 14.61
N ASN A 279 -8.01 17.79 14.45
CA ASN A 279 -7.34 16.86 13.53
C ASN A 279 -7.55 17.23 12.07
N LEU A 280 -8.79 17.50 11.68
CA LEU A 280 -9.13 17.86 10.31
C LEU A 280 -8.54 19.22 9.94
N ALA A 281 -8.59 20.18 10.87
CA ALA A 281 -7.93 21.48 10.72
C ALA A 281 -6.43 21.35 10.51
N LEU A 282 -5.77 20.48 11.28
CA LEU A 282 -4.36 20.21 11.12
C LEU A 282 -4.06 19.54 9.77
N GLY A 283 -4.79 18.47 9.42
CA GLY A 283 -4.63 17.78 8.15
C GLY A 283 -4.77 18.72 6.94
N LEU A 284 -5.75 19.63 6.99
CA LEU A 284 -5.94 20.67 5.98
C LEU A 284 -4.82 21.69 5.93
N ALA A 285 -4.40 22.21 7.09
CA ALA A 285 -3.35 23.22 7.14
C ALA A 285 -2.03 22.64 6.59
N LEU A 286 -1.72 21.38 6.91
CA LEU A 286 -0.57 20.67 6.33
C LEU A 286 -0.77 20.38 4.84
N GLY A 287 -1.97 19.95 4.43
CA GLY A 287 -2.32 19.68 3.04
C GLY A 287 -2.18 20.89 2.11
N LYS A 288 -2.51 22.10 2.59
CA LYS A 288 -2.31 23.36 1.83
C LYS A 288 -0.85 23.64 1.48
N SER A 289 0.11 23.03 2.19
CA SER A 289 1.54 23.23 1.94
C SER A 289 2.04 22.42 0.74
N LEU A 290 1.38 21.31 0.40
CA LEU A 290 1.82 20.37 -0.63
C LEU A 290 0.68 20.08 -1.61
N SER A 291 0.91 20.33 -2.90
CA SER A 291 -0.05 20.00 -3.95
C SER A 291 -0.10 18.50 -4.21
N LEU A 292 -1.28 17.98 -4.55
CA LEU A 292 -1.40 16.63 -5.12
C LEU A 292 -0.53 16.50 -6.38
N PRO A 293 0.14 15.35 -6.58
CA PRO A 293 0.98 15.14 -7.74
C PRO A 293 0.16 15.09 -9.03
N LYS A 294 0.74 15.61 -10.11
CA LYS A 294 0.10 15.64 -11.45
C LYS A 294 0.13 14.28 -12.16
N ASP A 295 1.17 13.50 -11.91
CA ASP A 295 1.32 12.12 -12.36
C ASP A 295 1.33 11.24 -11.12
N GLY A 296 0.59 10.16 -11.17
CA GLY A 296 0.46 9.21 -10.08
C GLY A 296 0.19 7.82 -10.63
N PRO A 297 0.20 6.81 -9.75
CA PRO A 297 -0.07 5.45 -10.16
C PRO A 297 -1.52 5.31 -10.66
N GLN A 298 -1.74 4.54 -11.73
CA GLN A 298 -3.09 4.28 -12.25
C GLN A 298 -3.85 3.27 -11.38
N GLY A 299 -5.17 3.43 -11.31
CA GLY A 299 -6.07 2.49 -10.63
C GLY A 299 -6.07 2.60 -9.11
N ILE A 300 -5.38 3.57 -8.50
CA ILE A 300 -5.34 3.71 -7.04
C ILE A 300 -6.52 4.51 -6.48
N THR A 301 -6.88 4.22 -5.24
CA THR A 301 -7.77 5.06 -4.44
C THR A 301 -7.18 6.47 -4.31
N PRO A 302 -7.98 7.55 -4.47
CA PRO A 302 -7.52 8.91 -4.26
C PRO A 302 -6.88 9.11 -2.87
N TYR A 303 -5.87 9.96 -2.79
CA TYR A 303 -5.07 10.18 -1.58
C TYR A 303 -5.93 10.51 -0.35
N TRP A 304 -6.86 11.47 -0.48
CA TRP A 304 -7.68 11.91 0.64
C TRP A 304 -8.76 10.88 1.03
N ASP A 305 -9.26 10.10 0.07
CA ASP A 305 -10.18 8.99 0.33
C ASP A 305 -9.48 7.95 1.21
N GLN A 306 -8.24 7.59 0.88
CA GLN A 306 -7.42 6.70 1.68
C GLN A 306 -7.15 7.30 3.08
N ALA A 307 -6.71 8.55 3.16
CA ALA A 307 -6.37 9.20 4.43
C ALA A 307 -7.57 9.27 5.39
N VAL A 308 -8.74 9.67 4.92
CA VAL A 308 -9.96 9.74 5.74
C VAL A 308 -10.43 8.35 6.16
N LEU A 309 -10.43 7.39 5.25
CA LEU A 309 -10.85 6.03 5.56
C LEU A 309 -9.93 5.38 6.60
N THR A 310 -8.61 5.54 6.46
CA THR A 310 -7.62 5.09 7.46
C THR A 310 -7.82 5.81 8.80
N ALA A 311 -8.01 7.13 8.82
CA ALA A 311 -8.25 7.89 10.05
C ALA A 311 -9.47 7.40 10.84
N VAL A 312 -10.61 7.25 10.15
CA VAL A 312 -11.86 6.77 10.76
C VAL A 312 -11.72 5.33 11.24
N THR A 313 -11.11 4.47 10.43
CA THR A 313 -10.94 3.05 10.76
C THR A 313 -10.02 2.88 11.97
N MET A 314 -8.87 3.56 11.97
CA MET A 314 -7.92 3.50 13.08
C MET A 314 -8.57 3.98 14.39
N ASP A 315 -9.35 5.06 14.36
CA ASP A 315 -10.07 5.58 15.53
C ASP A 315 -11.13 4.61 16.07
N GLN A 316 -11.92 3.98 15.20
CA GLN A 316 -12.92 2.99 15.61
C GLN A 316 -12.28 1.71 16.18
N LEU A 317 -11.20 1.23 15.57
CA LEU A 317 -10.43 0.10 16.10
C LEU A 317 -9.82 0.43 17.47
N GLY A 318 -9.30 1.65 17.65
CA GLY A 318 -8.79 2.12 18.94
C GLY A 318 -9.84 2.11 20.05
N LYS A 319 -11.13 2.32 19.73
CA LYS A 319 -12.22 2.27 20.71
C LYS A 319 -12.57 0.85 21.18
N LEU A 320 -12.23 -0.18 20.41
CA LEU A 320 -12.37 -1.58 20.82
C LEU A 320 -11.32 -1.98 21.86
N ILE A 321 -10.15 -1.34 21.84
CA ILE A 321 -9.08 -1.60 22.80
C ILE A 321 -9.54 -1.23 24.24
N PRO A 322 -9.27 -2.06 25.25
CA PRO A 322 -9.62 -1.78 26.65
C PRO A 322 -9.06 -0.44 27.13
N PRO A 323 -9.79 0.33 27.97
CA PRO A 323 -9.37 1.67 28.39
C PRO A 323 -7.95 1.76 28.99
N ALA A 324 -7.47 0.68 29.63
CA ALA A 324 -6.13 0.63 30.22
C ALA A 324 -4.99 0.57 29.18
N ALA A 325 -5.27 0.09 27.97
CA ALA A 325 -4.30 -0.06 26.87
C ALA A 325 -4.62 0.86 25.68
N ARG A 326 -5.71 1.62 25.76
CA ARG A 326 -6.27 2.39 24.65
C ARG A 326 -5.39 3.60 24.31
N PRO A 327 -4.94 3.75 23.04
CA PRO A 327 -4.31 4.98 22.58
C PRO A 327 -5.31 6.15 22.56
N THR A 328 -4.83 7.38 22.72
CA THR A 328 -5.66 8.57 22.72
C THR A 328 -6.39 8.72 21.38
N SER A 329 -7.73 8.69 21.38
CA SER A 329 -8.59 8.71 20.18
C SER A 329 -8.21 9.81 19.19
N GLY A 330 -8.01 11.04 19.67
CA GLY A 330 -7.57 12.12 18.79
C GLY A 330 -6.23 11.84 18.10
N LEU A 331 -5.25 11.21 18.76
CA LEU A 331 -3.93 10.94 18.17
C LEU A 331 -3.98 9.74 17.22
N THR A 332 -4.85 8.78 17.53
CA THR A 332 -5.18 7.65 16.67
C THR A 332 -5.74 8.12 15.33
N TYR A 333 -6.79 8.95 15.36
CA TYR A 333 -7.39 9.50 14.13
C TYR A 333 -6.36 10.28 13.30
N LEU A 334 -5.57 11.15 13.94
CA LEU A 334 -4.56 11.97 13.26
C LEU A 334 -3.44 11.13 12.65
N SER A 335 -3.02 10.07 13.33
CA SER A 335 -2.02 9.13 12.81
C SER A 335 -2.52 8.45 11.53
N GLY A 336 -3.81 8.07 11.50
CA GLY A 336 -4.42 7.53 10.29
C GLY A 336 -4.55 8.57 9.17
N LEU A 337 -4.89 9.82 9.50
CA LEU A 337 -5.04 10.90 8.52
C LEU A 337 -3.71 11.31 7.85
N LEU A 338 -2.60 11.25 8.62
CA LEU A 338 -1.27 11.66 8.15
C LEU A 338 -0.41 10.48 7.68
N ASN A 339 -0.93 9.23 7.74
CA ASN A 339 -0.14 8.01 7.55
C ASN A 339 0.67 8.00 6.24
N ASN A 340 0.09 8.53 5.16
CA ASN A 340 0.66 8.51 3.83
C ASN A 340 1.20 9.88 3.39
N PHE A 341 1.38 10.85 4.31
CA PHE A 341 1.82 12.21 3.97
C PHE A 341 3.19 12.22 3.25
N GLY A 342 4.04 11.21 3.52
CA GLY A 342 5.27 10.97 2.80
C GLY A 342 5.12 10.87 1.29
N TYR A 343 3.98 10.38 0.77
CA TYR A 343 3.67 10.32 -0.66
C TYR A 343 3.68 11.72 -1.30
N LEU A 344 3.07 12.71 -0.63
CA LEU A 344 3.05 14.10 -1.10
C LEU A 344 4.45 14.71 -1.08
N ILE A 345 5.23 14.38 -0.04
CA ILE A 345 6.60 14.86 0.10
C ILE A 345 7.51 14.28 -1.00
N LEU A 346 7.43 12.98 -1.26
CA LEU A 346 8.20 12.33 -2.32
C LEU A 346 7.88 12.96 -3.68
N ALA A 347 6.61 13.25 -3.95
CA ALA A 347 6.22 13.88 -5.20
C ALA A 347 6.70 15.33 -5.33
N HIS A 348 6.76 16.06 -4.22
CA HIS A 348 7.23 17.44 -4.19
C HIS A 348 8.75 17.53 -4.39
N ILE A 349 9.52 16.69 -3.68
CA ILE A 349 10.98 16.74 -3.65
C ILE A 349 11.60 16.01 -4.85
N PHE A 350 10.98 14.93 -5.31
CA PHE A 350 11.50 14.10 -6.40
C PHE A 350 10.53 13.97 -7.59
N PRO A 351 10.00 15.05 -8.21
CA PRO A 351 8.98 14.94 -9.24
C PRO A 351 9.26 13.93 -10.39
N PRO A 352 10.44 13.91 -11.03
CA PRO A 352 10.69 12.94 -12.11
C PRO A 352 10.80 11.50 -11.62
N HIS A 353 11.36 11.28 -10.42
CA HIS A 353 11.47 9.95 -9.82
C HIS A 353 10.13 9.47 -9.26
N PHE A 354 9.24 10.38 -8.88
CA PHE A 354 7.90 10.05 -8.44
C PHE A 354 7.03 9.47 -9.57
N SER A 355 7.15 10.01 -10.78
CA SER A 355 6.59 9.38 -11.98
C SER A 355 7.13 7.96 -12.16
N LEU A 356 8.43 7.74 -11.91
CA LEU A 356 9.04 6.41 -11.98
C LEU A 356 8.48 5.48 -10.90
N ILE A 357 8.42 5.91 -9.63
CA ILE A 357 7.76 5.18 -8.53
C ILE A 357 6.36 4.76 -8.94
N SER A 358 5.59 5.66 -9.57
CA SER A 358 4.23 5.37 -10.02
C SER A 358 4.20 4.22 -11.04
N ARG A 359 5.12 4.20 -12.02
CA ARG A 359 5.23 3.10 -13.00
C ARG A 359 5.66 1.78 -12.37
N TYR A 360 6.59 1.83 -11.40
CA TYR A 360 6.97 0.64 -10.64
C TYR A 360 5.82 0.11 -9.81
N ALA A 361 5.03 0.99 -9.19
CA ALA A 361 3.88 0.63 -8.39
C ALA A 361 2.81 -0.09 -9.22
N GLU A 362 2.49 0.44 -10.41
CA GLU A 362 1.60 -0.22 -11.37
C GLU A 362 2.08 -1.63 -11.77
N ALA A 363 3.39 -1.81 -11.95
CA ALA A 363 3.98 -3.10 -12.33
C ALA A 363 4.12 -4.11 -11.17
N ASN A 364 4.13 -3.61 -9.92
CA ASN A 364 4.45 -4.39 -8.73
C ASN A 364 3.30 -4.39 -7.72
N SER A 365 2.09 -4.65 -8.19
CA SER A 365 0.88 -4.64 -7.36
C SER A 365 0.83 -5.63 -6.21
N HIS A 366 1.75 -6.60 -6.15
CA HIS A 366 1.86 -7.58 -5.06
C HIS A 366 2.71 -7.10 -3.89
N THR A 367 3.41 -5.98 -4.02
CA THR A 367 4.34 -5.50 -3.00
C THR A 367 3.90 -4.19 -2.39
N ALA A 368 4.34 -3.95 -1.15
CA ALA A 368 4.03 -2.72 -0.43
C ALA A 368 4.79 -1.53 -1.02
N SER A 369 4.14 -0.37 -1.06
CA SER A 369 4.70 0.84 -1.68
C SER A 369 6.05 1.29 -1.10
N ASN A 370 6.30 1.04 0.19
CA ASN A 370 7.55 1.41 0.85
C ASN A 370 8.77 0.66 0.29
N ILE A 371 8.59 -0.57 -0.20
CA ILE A 371 9.63 -1.37 -0.87
C ILE A 371 9.99 -0.72 -2.21
N ILE A 372 8.98 -0.24 -2.94
CA ILE A 372 9.15 0.43 -4.24
C ILE A 372 9.87 1.75 -4.07
N ASP A 373 9.42 2.58 -3.12
CA ASP A 373 10.06 3.86 -2.81
C ASP A 373 11.54 3.64 -2.48
N ARG A 374 11.83 2.66 -1.61
CA ARG A 374 13.20 2.31 -1.21
C ARG A 374 14.04 1.83 -2.39
N HIS A 375 13.49 1.02 -3.27
CA HIS A 375 14.19 0.54 -4.45
C HIS A 375 14.57 1.69 -5.40
N VAL A 376 13.63 2.61 -5.65
CA VAL A 376 13.83 3.71 -6.62
C VAL A 376 14.67 4.84 -6.04
N LEU A 377 14.46 5.22 -4.78
CA LEU A 377 15.06 6.42 -4.17
C LEU A 377 16.04 6.14 -3.04
N GLY A 378 16.14 4.90 -2.54
CA GLY A 378 16.92 4.59 -1.34
C GLY A 378 16.29 5.07 -0.03
N VAL A 379 15.07 5.60 -0.07
CA VAL A 379 14.30 6.08 1.10
C VAL A 379 12.81 5.76 0.91
N SER A 380 12.09 5.45 1.99
CA SER A 380 10.64 5.22 1.94
C SER A 380 9.82 6.46 2.29
N ARG A 381 8.55 6.48 1.86
CA ARG A 381 7.60 7.54 2.26
C ARG A 381 7.41 7.63 3.77
N GLU A 382 7.50 6.53 4.51
CA GLU A 382 7.40 6.52 5.97
C GLU A 382 8.60 7.21 6.62
N GLN A 383 9.81 6.97 6.09
CA GLN A 383 11.03 7.62 6.57
C GLN A 383 10.94 9.13 6.39
N ILE A 384 10.63 9.60 5.16
CA ILE A 384 10.56 11.05 4.89
C ILE A 384 9.35 11.72 5.55
N GLY A 385 8.21 11.03 5.63
CA GLY A 385 7.00 11.50 6.30
C GLY A 385 7.20 11.67 7.80
N SER A 386 7.72 10.66 8.48
CA SER A 386 7.98 10.74 9.93
C SER A 386 9.08 11.76 10.27
N TRP A 387 10.13 11.86 9.45
CA TRP A 387 11.16 12.89 9.60
C TRP A 387 10.55 14.30 9.52
N LEU A 388 9.65 14.55 8.56
CA LEU A 388 8.97 15.84 8.45
C LEU A 388 8.07 16.13 9.67
N MET A 389 7.30 15.14 10.13
CA MET A 389 6.45 15.31 11.31
C MET A 389 7.28 15.64 12.56
N ASN A 390 8.43 15.00 12.73
CA ASN A 390 9.35 15.29 13.82
C ASN A 390 9.91 16.72 13.71
N MET A 391 10.29 17.15 12.50
CA MET A 391 10.77 18.50 12.23
C MET A 391 9.71 19.57 12.53
N TRP A 392 8.45 19.30 12.24
CA TRP A 392 7.31 20.16 12.56
C TRP A 392 6.85 20.06 14.03
N ASN A 393 7.59 19.35 14.88
CA ASN A 393 7.31 19.16 16.31
C ASN A 393 5.92 18.53 16.58
N LEU A 394 5.48 17.62 15.71
CA LEU A 394 4.30 16.83 15.98
C LEU A 394 4.56 15.86 17.15
N PRO A 395 3.51 15.44 17.88
CA PRO A 395 3.61 14.42 18.92
C PRO A 395 4.39 13.17 18.45
N LYS A 396 5.28 12.66 19.30
CA LYS A 396 6.12 11.49 19.01
C LYS A 396 5.29 10.25 18.69
N GLU A 397 4.09 10.15 19.24
CA GLU A 397 3.08 9.15 18.92
C GLU A 397 2.84 9.05 17.41
N ILE A 398 2.67 10.20 16.75
CA ILE A 398 2.39 10.30 15.31
C ILE A 398 3.66 9.96 14.52
N VAL A 399 4.81 10.51 14.93
CA VAL A 399 6.11 10.23 14.29
C VAL A 399 6.38 8.73 14.27
N THR A 400 6.21 8.07 15.42
CA THR A 400 6.36 6.61 15.56
C THR A 400 5.33 5.86 14.72
N ALA A 401 4.06 6.27 14.76
CA ALA A 401 2.99 5.61 14.01
C ALA A 401 3.31 5.55 12.52
N LEU A 402 3.66 6.70 11.94
CA LEU A 402 4.00 6.83 10.52
C LEU A 402 5.26 6.04 10.15
N ARG A 403 6.31 6.11 10.97
CA ARG A 403 7.60 5.46 10.66
C ARG A 403 7.52 3.94 10.62
N TRP A 404 6.70 3.35 11.51
CA TRP A 404 6.68 1.92 11.77
C TRP A 404 5.37 1.23 11.37
N GLN A 405 4.51 1.90 10.59
CA GLN A 405 3.20 1.37 10.16
C GLN A 405 3.26 0.08 9.33
N HIS A 406 4.40 -0.25 8.74
CA HIS A 406 4.63 -1.50 8.00
C HIS A 406 5.49 -2.51 8.79
N THR A 407 5.68 -2.30 10.09
CA THR A 407 6.54 -3.14 10.94
C THR A 407 5.72 -3.76 12.08
N PRO A 408 5.05 -4.90 11.84
CA PRO A 408 4.15 -5.52 12.83
C PRO A 408 4.87 -5.99 14.10
N ASN A 409 6.20 -6.06 14.10
CA ASN A 409 7.00 -6.47 15.26
C ASN A 409 7.58 -5.28 16.05
N TYR A 410 7.22 -4.04 15.71
CA TYR A 410 7.72 -2.88 16.44
C TYR A 410 7.16 -2.82 17.88
N GLN A 411 8.07 -2.78 18.85
CA GLN A 411 7.76 -2.77 20.29
C GLN A 411 8.43 -1.59 21.04
N GLY A 412 8.91 -0.58 20.30
CA GLY A 412 9.52 0.60 20.90
C GLY A 412 8.51 1.55 21.57
N GLU A 413 8.98 2.74 21.92
CA GLU A 413 8.13 3.81 22.48
C GLU A 413 6.97 4.11 21.53
N TYR A 414 5.77 4.28 22.09
CA TYR A 414 4.53 4.53 21.36
C TYR A 414 4.11 3.44 20.35
N SER A 415 4.60 2.21 20.51
CA SER A 415 4.32 1.08 19.62
C SER A 415 2.83 0.80 19.41
N GLN A 416 1.95 1.11 20.37
CA GLN A 416 0.51 0.94 20.22
C GLN A 416 -0.07 1.71 19.01
N TYR A 417 0.49 2.87 18.66
CA TYR A 417 0.02 3.65 17.50
C TYR A 417 0.50 3.05 16.18
N ALA A 418 1.77 2.66 16.09
CA ALA A 418 2.33 1.98 14.91
C ALA A 418 1.64 0.64 14.64
N ASN A 419 1.43 -0.15 15.70
CA ASN A 419 0.76 -1.44 15.64
C ASN A 419 -0.70 -1.30 15.19
N LEU A 420 -1.44 -0.35 15.75
CA LEU A 420 -2.82 -0.11 15.37
C LEU A 420 -2.94 0.39 13.92
N LEU A 421 -2.02 1.25 13.47
CA LEU A 421 -1.97 1.70 12.08
C LEU A 421 -1.60 0.56 11.11
N CYS A 422 -0.69 -0.34 11.52
CA CYS A 422 -0.36 -1.55 10.78
C CYS A 422 -1.60 -2.45 10.60
N VAL A 423 -2.34 -2.72 11.68
CA VAL A 423 -3.62 -3.45 11.63
C VAL A 423 -4.62 -2.75 10.71
N THR A 424 -4.75 -1.43 10.84
CA THR A 424 -5.69 -0.64 10.03
C THR A 424 -5.37 -0.72 8.54
N ASN A 425 -4.10 -0.53 8.16
CA ASN A 425 -3.66 -0.61 6.77
C ASN A 425 -3.87 -2.01 6.18
N GLN A 426 -3.62 -3.07 6.96
CA GLN A 426 -3.88 -4.45 6.52
C GLN A 426 -5.36 -4.69 6.24
N LEU A 427 -6.23 -4.32 7.19
CA LEU A 427 -7.66 -4.59 7.07
C LEU A 427 -8.26 -3.79 5.90
N LEU A 428 -7.73 -2.59 5.63
CA LEU A 428 -8.16 -1.77 4.50
C LEU A 428 -7.57 -2.18 3.15
N SER A 429 -6.44 -2.90 3.13
CA SER A 429 -5.73 -3.25 1.89
C SER A 429 -6.61 -3.96 0.85
N PRO A 430 -7.51 -4.91 1.19
CA PRO A 430 -8.43 -5.52 0.21
C PRO A 430 -9.49 -4.58 -0.37
N HIS A 431 -9.75 -3.46 0.30
CA HIS A 431 -10.82 -2.50 -0.05
C HIS A 431 -10.29 -1.21 -0.65
N LEU A 432 -8.98 -0.98 -0.52
CA LEU A 432 -8.27 0.09 -1.17
C LEU A 432 -7.59 -0.49 -2.41
N SER A 433 -7.64 0.21 -3.54
CA SER A 433 -6.85 -0.16 -4.71
C SER A 433 -5.36 0.19 -4.51
N HIS A 434 -4.85 0.04 -3.28
CA HIS A 434 -3.47 0.25 -2.91
C HIS A 434 -2.66 -1.01 -3.16
N TYR A 435 -1.39 -0.81 -3.53
CA TYR A 435 -0.47 -1.87 -3.88
C TYR A 435 -0.16 -2.83 -2.72
N GLY A 436 -0.28 -4.11 -3.03
CA GLY A 436 0.30 -5.25 -2.33
C GLY A 436 -0.50 -5.75 -1.14
N PRO A 437 -0.88 -7.06 -1.07
CA PRO A 437 -1.26 -7.62 0.20
C PRO A 437 -0.05 -7.53 1.13
N LEU A 438 -0.23 -6.85 2.26
CA LEU A 438 0.63 -7.04 3.40
C LEU A 438 0.46 -8.50 3.84
N ASP A 439 1.55 -9.11 4.29
CA ASP A 439 1.52 -10.46 4.82
C ASP A 439 0.43 -10.65 5.88
N PRO A 440 -0.11 -11.87 6.04
CA PRO A 440 -1.08 -12.12 7.10
C PRO A 440 -0.48 -11.66 8.43
N LEU A 441 -1.21 -10.77 9.12
CA LEU A 441 -0.72 -10.20 10.36
C LEU A 441 -0.53 -11.31 11.40
N PRO A 442 0.57 -11.25 12.19
CA PRO A 442 0.79 -12.19 13.26
C PRO A 442 -0.32 -12.05 14.32
N ASN A 443 -0.82 -13.18 14.83
CA ASN A 443 -1.83 -13.18 15.90
C ASN A 443 -1.31 -12.44 17.14
N GLU A 444 -0.01 -12.49 17.39
CA GLU A 444 0.69 -11.78 18.45
C GLU A 444 0.47 -10.25 18.40
N LEU A 445 0.23 -9.68 17.21
CA LEU A 445 -0.06 -8.26 17.05
C LEU A 445 -1.44 -7.89 17.62
N PHE A 446 -2.46 -8.71 17.34
CA PHE A 446 -3.81 -8.54 17.88
C PHE A 446 -3.84 -8.76 19.39
N GLU A 447 -3.13 -9.78 19.87
CA GLU A 447 -2.97 -10.03 21.31
C GLU A 447 -2.30 -8.86 22.03
N ARG A 448 -1.23 -8.30 21.46
CA ARG A 448 -0.52 -7.13 22.03
C ARG A 448 -1.41 -5.89 22.11
N LEU A 449 -2.28 -5.68 21.12
CA LEU A 449 -3.25 -4.59 21.12
C LEU A 449 -4.49 -4.89 21.97
N GLN A 450 -4.66 -6.13 22.46
CA GLN A 450 -5.90 -6.60 23.10
C GLN A 450 -7.13 -6.35 22.22
N LEU A 451 -6.98 -6.61 20.91
CA LEU A 451 -8.00 -6.38 19.90
C LEU A 451 -8.48 -7.71 19.34
N ASP A 452 -9.79 -7.96 19.38
CA ASP A 452 -10.37 -9.14 18.74
C ASP A 452 -10.40 -8.97 17.21
N GLN A 453 -9.91 -9.98 16.50
CA GLN A 453 -9.77 -9.92 15.04
C GLN A 453 -11.13 -9.91 14.32
N GLU A 454 -12.14 -10.62 14.84
CA GLU A 454 -13.46 -10.69 14.23
C GLU A 454 -14.25 -9.40 14.52
N GLU A 455 -14.16 -8.85 15.73
CA GLU A 455 -14.73 -7.54 16.04
C GLU A 455 -14.10 -6.42 15.17
N ALA A 456 -12.79 -6.47 14.94
CA ALA A 456 -12.10 -5.51 14.07
C ALA A 456 -12.62 -5.56 12.63
N LYS A 457 -12.84 -6.76 12.07
CA LYS A 457 -13.43 -6.95 10.73
C LYS A 457 -14.87 -6.43 10.68
N LEU A 458 -15.70 -6.75 11.68
CA LEU A 458 -17.09 -6.29 11.76
C LEU A 458 -17.20 -4.77 11.84
N VAL A 459 -16.27 -4.10 12.54
CA VAL A 459 -16.21 -2.64 12.57
C VAL A 459 -15.84 -2.07 11.21
N LEU A 460 -14.88 -2.68 10.53
CA LEU A 460 -14.50 -2.25 9.18
C LEU A 460 -15.68 -2.37 8.20
N GLU A 461 -16.39 -3.49 8.18
CA GLU A 461 -17.56 -3.69 7.31
C GLU A 461 -18.60 -2.58 7.48
N LYS A 462 -18.92 -2.21 8.72
CA LYS A 462 -19.84 -1.09 9.04
C LYS A 462 -19.35 0.27 8.55
N ILE A 463 -18.03 0.49 8.51
CA ILE A 463 -17.44 1.73 7.99
C ILE A 463 -17.53 1.74 6.46
N LEU A 464 -17.25 0.60 5.81
CA LEU A 464 -17.32 0.47 4.35
C LEU A 464 -18.74 0.64 3.81
N GLU A 465 -19.76 0.18 4.56
CA GLU A 465 -21.17 0.45 4.26
C GLU A 465 -21.50 1.96 4.19
N LYS A 466 -20.71 2.80 4.88
CA LYS A 466 -20.85 4.26 4.90
C LYS A 466 -19.74 4.99 4.15
N SER A 467 -18.99 4.29 3.31
CA SER A 467 -17.83 4.86 2.60
C SER A 467 -18.22 6.00 1.64
N ASP A 468 -19.42 5.95 1.06
CA ASP A 468 -19.91 7.03 0.19
C ASP A 468 -20.13 8.35 0.94
N ASP A 469 -20.54 8.29 2.21
CA ASP A 469 -20.65 9.49 3.04
C ASP A 469 -19.27 10.06 3.38
N LEU A 470 -18.26 9.21 3.56
CA LEU A 470 -16.87 9.62 3.80
C LEU A 470 -16.23 10.27 2.57
N LYS A 471 -16.62 9.87 1.35
CA LYS A 471 -16.14 10.52 0.10
C LYS A 471 -16.50 12.00 0.05
N ALA A 472 -17.61 12.42 0.65
CA ALA A 472 -17.97 13.84 0.71
C ALA A 472 -16.92 14.65 1.51
N MET A 473 -16.42 14.10 2.62
CA MET A 473 -15.34 14.73 3.40
C MET A 473 -14.05 14.80 2.59
N SER A 474 -13.67 13.72 1.93
CA SER A 474 -12.45 13.65 1.12
C SER A 474 -12.48 14.58 -0.09
N GLN A 475 -13.65 14.78 -0.72
CA GLN A 475 -13.84 15.73 -1.81
C GLN A 475 -13.65 17.19 -1.38
N GLU A 476 -13.83 17.51 -0.11
CA GLU A 476 -13.54 18.85 0.41
C GLU A 476 -12.05 19.05 0.67
N LEU A 477 -11.38 18.02 1.19
CA LEU A 477 -9.93 18.01 1.36
C LEU A 477 -9.18 18.13 0.02
N SER A 478 -9.74 17.60 -1.07
CA SER A 478 -9.14 17.64 -2.41
C SER A 478 -9.36 18.95 -3.19
N LYS A 479 -10.23 19.86 -2.71
CA LYS A 479 -10.50 21.16 -3.36
C LYS A 479 -9.48 22.24 -3.00
N ASN A 480 -8.58 21.97 -2.07
CA ASN A 480 -7.44 22.83 -1.70
C ASN A 480 -6.19 22.35 -2.42
#